data_AF-A0A0S9LSL1-F1
#
_entry.id   AF-A0A0S9LSL1-F1
#
_cell.length_a   1.000
_cell.length_b   1.000
_cell.length_c   1.000
_cell.angle_alpha   90.00
_cell.angle_beta   90.00
_cell.angle_gamma   90.00
#
_symmetry.space_group_name_H-M   'P 1'
#
loop_
_entity.id
_entity.type
_entity.pdbx_description
1 polymer ?
#
loop_
_entity_poly.entity_id
_entity_poly.type
_entity_poly.pdbx_seq_one_letter_code
_entity_poly.pdbx_strand_id
1 'polypeptide(L)'
;MTKPSNITTFVDALTQELIDMPDEQVLEGRDAVQLQAAAQVLLKSARAEAGKRRMAAAKAGVSASRAKPSTSNVQMENVSAAEARRFVAQAQNDSRYTLAARKLGDMTDEEVLRLYSQMKHLEDASSKGRDK
;
A
#
# COMPACT_ATOMS: atom_id res chain seq x y z
N MET A 1 29.07 -19.18 39.49
CA MET A 1 27.99 -19.74 38.67
C MET A 1 26.96 -20.35 39.60
N THR A 2 25.78 -19.73 39.69
CA THR A 2 24.63 -20.25 40.44
C THR A 2 24.06 -21.46 39.71
N LYS A 3 23.88 -22.58 40.42
CA LYS A 3 23.30 -23.81 39.86
C LYS A 3 21.83 -23.54 39.48
N PRO A 4 21.36 -23.96 38.30
CA PRO A 4 19.95 -23.80 37.93
C PRO A 4 19.06 -24.53 38.93
N SER A 5 17.88 -23.97 39.20
CA SER A 5 16.90 -24.59 40.09
C SER A 5 16.40 -25.91 39.50
N ASN A 6 15.97 -26.85 40.34
CA ASN A 6 15.43 -28.14 39.87
C ASN A 6 14.19 -27.96 38.96
N ILE A 7 13.41 -26.90 39.18
CA ILE A 7 12.25 -26.56 38.34
C ILE A 7 12.70 -26.14 36.96
N THR A 8 13.72 -25.28 36.85
CA THR A 8 14.25 -24.86 35.54
C THR A 8 14.79 -26.06 34.76
N THR A 9 15.53 -26.96 35.40
CA THR A 9 16.02 -28.18 34.74
C THR A 9 14.89 -29.10 34.27
N PHE A 10 13.81 -29.22 35.07
CA PHE A 10 12.63 -30.00 34.68
C PHE A 10 11.90 -29.36 33.51
N VAL A 11 11.67 -28.05 33.54
CA VAL A 11 11.00 -27.32 32.45
C VAL A 11 11.82 -27.40 31.17
N ASP A 12 13.14 -27.25 31.25
CA ASP A 12 14.03 -27.34 30.09
C ASP A 12 14.02 -28.75 29.50
N ALA A 13 14.10 -29.78 30.35
CA ALA A 13 14.04 -31.18 29.91
C ALA A 13 12.69 -31.53 29.27
N LEU A 14 11.57 -31.11 29.88
CA LEU A 14 10.23 -31.32 29.33
C LEU A 14 10.04 -30.58 28.00
N THR A 15 10.56 -29.35 27.90
CA THR A 15 10.49 -28.56 26.67
C THR A 15 11.28 -29.25 25.56
N GLN A 16 12.48 -29.76 25.88
CA GLN A 16 13.29 -30.48 24.92
C GLN A 16 12.61 -31.78 24.46
N GLU A 17 11.99 -32.53 25.37
CA GLU A 17 11.22 -33.73 25.04
C GLU A 17 10.04 -33.42 24.11
N LEU A 18 9.32 -32.31 24.36
CA LEU A 18 8.23 -31.88 23.49
C LEU A 18 8.71 -31.42 22.10
N ILE A 19 9.92 -30.85 22.01
CA ILE A 19 10.54 -30.45 20.74
C ILE A 19 10.99 -31.68 19.95
N ASP A 20 11.54 -32.68 20.64
CA ASP A 20 12.07 -33.90 20.02
C ASP A 20 10.99 -34.94 19.71
N MET A 21 9.74 -34.68 20.10
CA MET A 21 8.60 -35.55 19.84
C MET A 21 8.34 -35.66 18.32
N PRO A 22 8.29 -36.87 17.74
CA PRO A 22 8.04 -37.05 16.32
C PRO A 22 6.58 -36.71 15.98
N ASP A 23 6.36 -36.22 14.76
CA ASP A 23 5.04 -35.78 14.28
C ASP A 23 3.98 -36.88 14.42
N GLU A 24 4.34 -38.16 14.26
CA GLU A 24 3.40 -39.28 14.42
C GLU A 24 2.86 -39.39 15.86
N GLN A 25 3.68 -39.10 16.87
CA GLN A 25 3.26 -39.07 18.28
C GLN A 25 2.45 -37.81 18.59
N VAL A 26 2.80 -36.66 18.00
CA VAL A 26 2.01 -35.43 18.10
C VAL A 26 0.60 -35.61 17.52
N LEU A 27 0.50 -36.42 16.46
CA LEU A 27 -0.74 -36.70 15.74
C LEU A 27 -1.45 -37.98 16.23
N GLU A 28 -0.94 -38.66 17.25
CA GLU A 28 -1.52 -39.92 17.74
C GLU A 28 -2.99 -39.71 18.15
N GLY A 29 -3.88 -40.57 17.61
CA GLY A 29 -5.32 -40.48 17.85
C GLY A 29 -6.05 -39.35 17.11
N ARG A 30 -5.38 -38.60 16.22
CA ARG A 30 -6.00 -37.57 15.38
C ARG A 30 -5.96 -37.92 13.89
N ASP A 31 -7.03 -37.54 13.19
CA ASP A 31 -7.06 -37.59 11.73
C ASP A 31 -6.31 -36.37 11.16
N ALA A 32 -5.10 -36.61 10.64
CA ALA A 32 -4.23 -35.60 10.05
C ALA A 32 -4.92 -34.83 8.90
N VAL A 33 -5.78 -35.51 8.13
CA VAL A 33 -6.50 -34.91 7.00
C VAL A 33 -7.55 -33.92 7.51
N GLN A 34 -8.29 -34.29 8.55
CA GLN A 34 -9.27 -33.38 9.18
C GLN A 34 -8.59 -32.18 9.84
N LEU A 35 -7.46 -32.41 10.53
CA LEU A 35 -6.69 -31.34 11.15
C LEU A 35 -6.18 -30.34 10.10
N GLN A 36 -5.65 -30.84 8.98
CA GLN A 36 -5.18 -30.01 7.89
C GLN A 36 -6.34 -29.22 7.26
N ALA A 37 -7.49 -29.84 7.04
CA ALA A 37 -8.68 -29.16 6.52
C ALA A 37 -9.12 -28.01 7.44
N ALA A 38 -9.19 -28.25 8.75
CA ALA A 38 -9.52 -27.23 9.74
C ALA A 38 -8.50 -26.08 9.75
N ALA A 39 -7.20 -26.40 9.71
CA ALA A 39 -6.14 -25.41 9.64
C ALA A 39 -6.22 -24.55 8.36
N GLN A 40 -6.55 -25.15 7.22
CA GLN A 40 -6.75 -24.41 5.97
C GLN A 40 -7.95 -23.45 6.03
N VAL A 41 -9.05 -23.86 6.66
CA VAL A 41 -10.22 -22.99 6.86
C VAL A 41 -9.87 -21.79 7.73
N LEU A 42 -9.16 -22.03 8.84
CA LEU A 42 -8.67 -20.96 9.73
C LEU A 42 -7.72 -20.00 9.00
N LEU A 43 -6.77 -20.52 8.23
CA LEU A 43 -5.85 -19.70 7.45
C LEU A 43 -6.57 -18.85 6.40
N LYS A 44 -7.57 -19.42 5.73
CA LYS A 44 -8.39 -18.69 4.74
C LYS A 44 -9.15 -17.54 5.39
N SER A 45 -9.79 -17.76 6.55
CA SER A 45 -10.53 -16.71 7.26
C SER A 45 -9.60 -15.59 7.74
N ALA A 46 -8.45 -15.94 8.32
CA ALA A 46 -7.45 -14.97 8.78
C ALA A 46 -6.89 -14.13 7.63
N ARG A 47 -6.57 -14.74 6.48
CA ARG A 47 -6.12 -14.02 5.28
C ARG A 47 -7.18 -13.06 4.76
N ALA A 48 -8.44 -13.48 4.71
CA ALA A 48 -9.54 -12.62 4.27
C ALA A 48 -9.72 -11.40 5.19
N GLU A 49 -9.64 -11.60 6.50
CA GLU A 49 -9.75 -10.52 7.47
C GLU A 49 -8.57 -9.53 7.40
N ALA A 50 -7.34 -10.04 7.27
CA ALA A 50 -6.17 -9.22 7.05
C ALA A 50 -6.29 -8.38 5.76
N GLY A 51 -6.81 -8.98 4.68
CA GLY A 51 -7.10 -8.27 3.43
C GLY A 51 -8.12 -7.15 3.61
N LYS A 52 -9.23 -7.41 4.33
CA LYS A 52 -10.23 -6.38 4.66
C LYS A 52 -9.62 -5.21 5.43
N ARG A 53 -8.78 -5.49 6.44
CA ARG A 53 -8.08 -4.45 7.21
C ARG A 53 -7.16 -3.60 6.33
N ARG A 54 -6.36 -4.22 5.46
CA ARG A 54 -5.49 -3.50 4.51
C ARG A 54 -6.29 -2.62 3.55
N MET A 55 -7.39 -3.14 3.01
CA MET A 55 -8.26 -2.36 2.13
C MET A 55 -8.91 -1.18 2.86
N ALA A 56 -9.39 -1.37 4.10
CA ALA A 56 -9.95 -0.30 4.91
C ALA A 56 -8.91 0.80 5.18
N ALA A 57 -7.68 0.42 5.54
CA ALA A 57 -6.57 1.36 5.73
C ALA A 57 -6.23 2.12 4.45
N ALA A 58 -6.18 1.44 3.30
CA ALA A 58 -5.93 2.08 2.01
C ALA A 58 -7.04 3.07 1.63
N LYS A 59 -8.32 2.70 1.84
CA LYS A 59 -9.46 3.59 1.61
C LYS A 59 -9.38 4.83 2.51
N ALA A 60 -9.08 4.65 3.80
CA ALA A 60 -8.89 5.76 4.73
C ALA A 60 -7.73 6.67 4.29
N GLY A 61 -6.61 6.10 3.83
CA GLY A 61 -5.48 6.86 3.30
C GLY A 61 -5.83 7.68 2.05
N VAL A 62 -6.59 7.11 1.11
CA VAL A 62 -7.06 7.81 -0.09
C VAL A 62 -8.07 8.91 0.26
N SER A 63 -8.99 8.65 1.18
CA SER A 63 -9.92 9.68 1.66
C SER A 63 -9.18 10.82 2.37
N ALA A 64 -8.18 10.50 3.20
CA ALA A 64 -7.35 11.51 3.87
C ALA A 64 -6.51 12.33 2.89
N SER A 65 -5.97 11.71 1.83
CA SER A 65 -5.23 12.45 0.79
C SER A 65 -6.13 13.32 -0.08
N ARG A 66 -7.38 12.91 -0.31
CA ARG A 66 -8.40 13.73 -0.99
C ARG A 66 -8.94 14.88 -0.13
N ALA A 67 -9.07 14.65 1.19
CA ALA A 67 -9.57 15.63 2.14
C ALA A 67 -8.51 16.65 2.58
N LYS A 68 -7.22 16.35 2.38
CA LYS A 68 -6.18 17.37 2.48
C LYS A 68 -6.42 18.39 1.36
N PRO A 69 -6.74 19.66 1.67
CA PRO A 69 -6.63 20.70 0.67
C PRO A 69 -5.20 20.65 0.15
N SER A 70 -5.04 20.66 -1.18
CA SER A 70 -3.74 20.67 -1.81
C SER A 70 -2.93 21.82 -1.18
N THR A 71 -2.02 21.51 -0.25
CA THR A 71 -1.09 22.50 0.35
C THR A 71 0.02 22.85 -0.63
N SER A 72 -0.29 22.74 -1.91
CA SER A 72 0.38 23.38 -2.98
C SER A 72 0.02 24.86 -2.95
N ASN A 73 0.79 25.63 -2.20
CA ASN A 73 1.11 26.99 -2.59
C ASN A 73 1.96 26.96 -3.87
N VAL A 74 1.48 26.32 -4.94
CA VAL A 74 1.86 26.78 -6.26
C VAL A 74 1.06 28.06 -6.38
N GLN A 75 1.76 29.19 -6.32
CA GLN A 75 1.21 30.45 -6.77
C GLN A 75 0.70 30.18 -8.17
N MET A 76 -0.61 29.94 -8.29
CA MET A 76 -1.28 30.03 -9.57
C MET A 76 -1.17 31.50 -9.92
N GLU A 77 -0.11 31.87 -10.62
CA GLU A 77 -0.22 32.97 -11.57
C GLU A 77 -1.55 32.76 -12.30
N ASN A 78 -2.34 33.82 -12.46
CA ASN A 78 -3.66 33.76 -13.07
C ASN A 78 -3.53 33.32 -14.54
N VAL A 79 -3.32 32.02 -14.78
CA VAL A 79 -3.18 31.44 -16.10
C VAL A 79 -4.57 31.33 -16.70
N SER A 80 -4.73 31.91 -17.88
CA SER A 80 -5.99 31.81 -18.60
C SER A 80 -6.25 30.37 -19.05
N ALA A 81 -7.53 29.99 -19.17
CA ALA A 81 -7.88 28.67 -19.70
C ALA A 81 -7.29 28.43 -21.11
N ALA A 82 -7.11 29.49 -21.91
CA ALA A 82 -6.49 29.42 -23.22
C ALA A 82 -4.99 29.05 -23.15
N GLU A 83 -4.24 29.64 -22.22
CA GLU A 83 -2.83 29.31 -21.99
C GLU A 83 -2.65 27.90 -21.44
N ALA A 84 -3.51 27.51 -20.48
CA ALA A 84 -3.52 26.16 -19.94
C ALA A 84 -3.79 25.11 -21.04
N ARG A 85 -4.75 25.37 -21.95
CA ARG A 85 -5.00 24.48 -23.11
C ARG A 85 -3.79 24.35 -24.01
N ARG A 86 -3.10 25.45 -24.31
CA ARG A 86 -1.89 25.44 -25.15
C ARG A 86 -0.77 24.63 -24.51
N PHE A 87 -0.54 24.83 -23.21
CA PHE A 87 0.48 24.08 -22.46
C PHE A 87 0.19 22.58 -22.45
N VAL A 88 -1.05 22.20 -22.13
CA VAL A 88 -1.45 20.79 -22.09
C VAL A 88 -1.39 20.16 -23.49
N ALA A 89 -1.78 20.88 -24.54
CA ALA A 89 -1.67 20.39 -25.92
C ALA A 89 -0.22 20.17 -26.37
N GLN A 90 0.71 21.05 -25.95
CA GLN A 90 2.13 20.87 -26.23
C GLN A 90 2.70 19.65 -25.50
N ALA A 91 2.26 19.43 -24.27
CA ALA A 91 2.73 18.33 -23.44
C ALA A 91 2.15 16.96 -23.81
N GLN A 92 1.08 16.90 -24.62
CA GLN A 92 0.56 15.62 -25.15
C GLN A 92 1.58 14.86 -25.99
N ASN A 93 2.47 15.59 -26.67
CA ASN A 93 3.48 15.01 -27.55
C ASN A 93 4.87 14.93 -26.87
N ASP A 94 4.97 15.25 -25.58
CA ASP A 94 6.21 15.23 -24.83
C ASP A 94 6.37 13.87 -24.12
N SER A 95 7.51 13.21 -24.35
CA SER A 95 7.83 11.89 -23.78
C SER A 95 7.97 11.88 -22.27
N ARG A 96 8.08 13.07 -21.64
CA ARG A 96 8.12 13.22 -20.18
C ARG A 96 6.77 13.02 -19.52
N TYR A 97 5.67 13.09 -20.27
CA TYR A 97 4.31 12.94 -19.74
C TYR A 97 3.60 11.76 -20.38
N THR A 98 3.02 10.90 -19.54
CA THR A 98 2.06 9.88 -20.01
C THR A 98 0.65 10.41 -19.78
N LEU A 99 0.16 11.22 -20.72
CA LEU A 99 -1.21 11.68 -20.72
C LEU A 99 -2.10 10.58 -21.31
N ALA A 100 -2.98 10.00 -20.50
CA ALA A 100 -4.01 9.10 -21.00
C ALA A 100 -4.88 9.88 -22.01
N ALA A 101 -4.98 9.38 -23.24
CA ALA A 101 -5.57 10.06 -24.39
C ALA A 101 -7.07 10.40 -24.19
N ARG A 102 -7.36 11.47 -23.45
CA ARG A 102 -8.64 12.18 -23.52
C ARG A 102 -8.50 13.29 -24.56
N LYS A 103 -9.46 13.37 -25.48
CA LYS A 103 -9.51 14.47 -26.45
C LYS A 103 -9.65 15.78 -25.67
N LEU A 104 -8.62 16.61 -25.73
CA LEU A 104 -8.58 17.90 -25.05
C LEU A 104 -9.71 18.86 -25.45
N GLY A 105 -10.32 18.61 -26.63
CA GLY A 105 -11.48 19.34 -27.12
C GLY A 105 -12.76 19.11 -26.31
N ASP A 106 -12.84 18.03 -25.54
CA ASP A 106 -14.03 17.68 -24.74
C ASP A 106 -13.89 18.10 -23.26
N MET A 107 -12.77 18.73 -22.88
CA MET A 107 -12.50 19.16 -21.50
C MET A 107 -13.02 20.57 -21.23
N THR A 108 -13.72 20.72 -20.10
CA THR A 108 -14.15 22.02 -19.58
C THR A 108 -12.94 22.86 -19.14
N ASP A 109 -13.09 24.18 -19.11
CA ASP A 109 -12.04 25.13 -18.72
C ASP A 109 -11.46 24.79 -17.33
N GLU A 110 -12.31 24.41 -16.39
CA GLU A 110 -11.91 24.01 -15.04
C GLU A 110 -11.06 22.73 -15.03
N GLU A 111 -11.44 21.73 -15.84
CA GLU A 111 -10.68 20.49 -15.97
C GLU A 111 -9.31 20.72 -16.61
N VAL A 112 -9.23 21.62 -17.58
CA VAL A 112 -7.95 21.99 -18.20
C VAL A 112 -7.05 22.73 -17.21
N LEU A 113 -7.58 23.68 -16.45
CA LEU A 113 -6.81 24.39 -15.41
C LEU A 113 -6.32 23.44 -14.32
N ARG A 114 -7.15 22.45 -13.95
CA ARG A 114 -6.76 21.40 -13.00
C ARG A 114 -5.68 20.49 -13.55
N LEU A 115 -5.76 20.10 -14.82
CA LEU A 115 -4.72 19.28 -15.45
C LEU A 115 -3.40 20.05 -15.57
N TYR A 116 -3.48 21.32 -15.96
CA TYR A 116 -2.33 22.22 -16.00
C TYR A 116 -1.62 22.32 -14.64
N SER A 117 -2.37 22.53 -13.55
CA SER A 117 -1.77 22.62 -12.21
C SER A 117 -1.13 21.31 -11.75
N GLN A 118 -1.74 20.16 -12.07
CA GLN A 118 -1.14 18.84 -11.80
C GLN A 118 0.17 18.63 -12.56
N MET A 119 0.23 19.05 -13.83
CA MET A 119 1.44 18.92 -14.63
C MET A 119 2.57 19.81 -14.11
N LYS A 120 2.27 21.05 -13.74
CA LYS A 120 3.25 21.95 -13.10
C LYS A 120 3.77 21.40 -11.78
N HIS A 121 2.91 20.76 -11.00
CA HIS A 121 3.34 20.05 -9.80
C HIS A 121 4.34 18.93 -10.06
N LEU A 122 4.14 18.17 -11.14
CA LEU A 122 5.05 17.09 -11.52
C LEU A 122 6.40 17.64 -12.00
N GLU A 123 6.42 18.78 -12.70
CA GLU A 123 7.66 19.48 -13.06
C GLU A 123 8.46 19.88 -11.81
N ASP A 124 7.80 20.50 -10.83
CA ASP A 124 8.43 20.96 -9.59
C ASP A 124 8.87 19.82 -8.66
N ALA A 125 8.14 18.71 -8.66
CA ALA A 125 8.53 17.51 -7.91
C ALA A 125 9.72 16.79 -8.58
N SER A 126 9.75 16.75 -9.92
CA SER A 126 10.84 16.15 -10.70
C SER A 126 12.15 16.96 -10.64
N SER A 127 12.05 18.29 -10.50
CA SER A 127 13.23 19.15 -10.34
C SER A 127 13.85 18.96 -8.95
N LYS A 128 13.05 18.98 -7.89
CA LYS A 128 13.52 18.77 -6.50
C LYS A 128 14.06 17.36 -6.22
N GLY A 129 13.67 16.36 -7.02
CA GLY A 129 14.17 14.99 -6.91
C GLY A 129 15.53 14.74 -7.57
N ARG A 130 16.05 15.68 -8.38
CA ARG A 130 17.33 15.54 -9.09
C ARG A 130 18.54 16.19 -8.38
N ASP A 131 18.30 16.93 -7.30
CA ASP A 131 19.35 17.59 -6.49
C ASP A 131 19.80 16.75 -5.27
N LYS A 132 19.72 15.41 -5.36
CA LYS A 132 20.24 14.49 -4.34
C LYS A 132 21.20 13.46 -4.92
#